data_AF-A0A1G4M7X9-F1
#
_entry.id   AF-A0A1G4M7X9-F1
#
_cell.length_a   1.000
_cell.length_b   1.000
_cell.length_c   1.000
_cell.angle_alpha   90.00
_cell.angle_beta   90.00
_cell.angle_gamma   90.00
#
_symmetry.space_group_name_H-M   'P 1'
#
loop_
_entity.id
_entity.type
_entity.pdbx_description
1 polymer ?
#
loop_
_entity_poly.entity_id
_entity_poly.type
_entity_poly.pdbx_seq_one_letter_code
_entity_poly.pdbx_strand_id
1 'polypeptide(L)'
;MESQSIEELFEALKKTKTSPDSSSIDQSGEKKQDFDKDVLEFDEDSTIAKQQETFKEIEDKLRALPRMQTKFDALSNSTEAKEAPKVEDAVEILQMRKKDKTVKKPSVTEQWFTLPKPELTRELKRDLLLLKHRAALDPKRHYKKEKWTAPERFAVGTIVEDKTEFFSSRLTNKQRKETIMGTLMADDDTNKYFKRKYTEVQEKKTSGRKGHYRKVTEKRRRI
;
A
#
# COMPACT_ATOMS: atom_id res chain seq x y z
N MET A 1 34.36 -10.93 -31.49
CA MET A 1 33.17 -10.78 -32.33
C MET A 1 32.27 -11.99 -32.11
N GLU A 2 31.64 -12.11 -30.94
CA GLU A 2 30.86 -13.31 -30.55
C GLU A 2 29.64 -12.98 -29.68
N SER A 3 29.35 -11.71 -29.40
CA SER A 3 28.22 -11.29 -28.55
C SER A 3 26.92 -11.01 -29.31
N GLN A 4 26.95 -10.98 -30.65
CA GLN A 4 25.78 -10.69 -31.50
C GLN A 4 24.92 -11.94 -31.81
N SER A 5 25.44 -13.15 -31.58
CA SER A 5 24.75 -14.41 -31.89
C SER A 5 23.69 -14.81 -30.86
N ILE A 6 23.84 -14.40 -29.60
CA ILE A 6 22.90 -14.73 -28.52
C ILE A 6 21.68 -13.81 -28.58
N GLU A 7 21.89 -12.52 -28.86
CA GLU A 7 20.80 -11.54 -28.99
C GLU A 7 19.93 -11.81 -30.22
N GLU A 8 20.52 -12.22 -31.35
CA GLU A 8 19.76 -12.69 -32.52
C GLU A 8 18.92 -13.94 -32.21
N LEU A 9 19.44 -14.85 -31.38
CA LEU A 9 18.72 -16.07 -30.97
C LEU A 9 17.52 -15.74 -30.08
N PHE A 10 17.66 -14.74 -29.19
CA PHE A 10 16.54 -14.24 -28.38
C PHE A 10 15.53 -13.42 -29.18
N GLU A 11 15.96 -12.66 -30.19
CA GLU A 11 15.04 -12.00 -31.13
C GLU A 11 14.25 -13.00 -31.97
N ALA A 12 14.88 -14.09 -32.42
CA ALA A 12 14.21 -15.18 -33.13
C ALA A 12 13.14 -15.85 -32.24
N LEU A 13 13.47 -16.14 -30.98
CA LEU A 13 12.53 -16.71 -30.01
C LEU A 13 11.36 -15.75 -29.69
N LYS A 14 11.63 -14.44 -29.66
CA LYS A 14 10.60 -13.43 -29.46
C LYS A 14 9.67 -13.36 -30.67
N LYS A 15 10.22 -13.43 -31.89
CA LYS A 15 9.44 -13.44 -33.14
C LYS A 15 8.51 -14.64 -33.24
N THR A 16 8.93 -15.84 -32.80
CA THR A 16 8.06 -17.03 -32.76
C THR A 16 6.94 -16.92 -31.73
N LYS A 17 7.10 -16.13 -30.67
CA LYS A 17 6.05 -15.88 -29.68
C LYS A 17 5.09 -14.75 -30.05
N THR A 18 5.48 -13.86 -30.97
CA THR A 18 4.76 -12.60 -31.24
C THR A 18 4.09 -12.52 -32.61
N SER A 19 4.14 -13.56 -33.44
CA SER A 19 3.28 -13.68 -34.63
C SER A 19 1.90 -14.22 -34.24
N PRO A 20 0.81 -13.45 -34.43
CA PRO A 20 -0.54 -13.89 -34.13
C PRO A 20 -1.12 -14.57 -35.38
N ASP A 21 -0.81 -15.86 -35.53
CA ASP A 21 -1.54 -16.80 -36.37
C ASP A 21 -1.30 -18.22 -35.82
N SER A 22 -1.94 -18.49 -34.70
CA SER A 22 -2.53 -19.80 -34.39
C SER A 22 -3.69 -19.54 -33.44
N SER A 23 -4.74 -18.98 -34.01
CA SER A 23 -6.08 -19.37 -33.63
C SER A 23 -6.13 -20.89 -33.47
N SER A 24 -6.32 -21.32 -32.23
CA SER A 24 -7.20 -22.45 -31.89
C SER A 24 -7.21 -23.60 -32.90
N ILE A 25 -6.19 -24.44 -32.84
CA ILE A 25 -6.43 -25.89 -32.88
C ILE A 25 -6.95 -26.22 -31.47
N ASP A 26 -8.21 -26.52 -31.12
CA ASP A 26 -9.50 -26.73 -31.79
C ASP A 26 -9.44 -27.37 -33.16
N GLN A 27 -8.69 -28.46 -33.20
CA GLN A 27 -9.20 -29.62 -33.89
C GLN A 27 -9.66 -30.62 -32.83
N SER A 28 -10.97 -30.63 -32.61
CA SER A 28 -11.76 -31.85 -32.67
C SER A 28 -11.37 -32.61 -33.93
N GLY A 29 -10.22 -33.24 -33.88
CA GLY A 29 -9.72 -34.15 -34.88
C GLY A 29 -9.77 -35.50 -34.23
N GLU A 30 -10.74 -36.30 -34.67
CA GLU A 30 -10.61 -37.74 -34.69
C GLU A 30 -9.15 -38.08 -35.03
N LYS A 31 -8.35 -38.45 -34.02
CA LYS A 31 -7.17 -39.24 -34.27
C LYS A 31 -7.69 -40.61 -34.69
N LYS A 32 -8.10 -40.70 -35.96
CA LYS A 32 -7.98 -41.93 -36.71
C LYS A 32 -6.55 -42.38 -36.51
N GLN A 33 -6.41 -43.53 -35.87
CA GLN A 33 -5.17 -44.28 -35.87
C GLN A 33 -4.95 -44.69 -37.33
N ASP A 34 -4.36 -43.81 -38.12
CA ASP A 34 -3.92 -44.09 -39.50
C ASP A 34 -2.62 -44.96 -39.50
N PHE A 35 -2.38 -45.70 -38.41
CA PHE A 35 -1.29 -46.66 -38.26
C PHE A 35 -1.75 -48.13 -38.41
N ASP A 36 -3.06 -48.39 -38.58
CA ASP A 36 -3.61 -49.73 -38.80
C ASP A 36 -3.97 -50.00 -40.26
N LYS A 37 -3.22 -49.43 -41.20
CA LYS A 37 -3.39 -49.70 -42.65
C LYS A 37 -2.18 -50.34 -43.32
N ASP A 38 -1.28 -50.90 -42.52
CA ASP A 38 -0.27 -51.85 -42.97
C ASP A 38 -0.43 -53.17 -42.21
N VAL A 39 -1.65 -53.73 -42.26
CA VAL A 39 -1.88 -55.15 -41.93
C VAL A 39 -2.08 -55.86 -43.26
N LEU A 40 -1.07 -56.64 -43.66
CA LEU A 40 -1.18 -57.63 -44.72
C LEU A 40 -2.33 -58.59 -44.39
N GLU A 41 -3.42 -58.52 -45.16
CA GLU A 41 -4.51 -59.49 -45.11
C GLU A 41 -3.98 -60.83 -45.64
N PHE A 42 -3.71 -61.76 -44.73
CA PHE A 42 -3.63 -63.18 -45.06
C PHE A 42 -5.06 -63.72 -45.07
N ASP A 43 -5.43 -64.40 -46.16
CA ASP A 43 -6.70 -65.12 -46.30
C ASP A 43 -6.75 -66.27 -45.27
N GLU A 44 -7.18 -66.01 -44.03
CA GLU A 44 -7.35 -67.07 -43.03
C GLU A 44 -8.62 -66.87 -42.17
N ASP A 45 -9.54 -67.83 -42.37
CA ASP A 45 -10.64 -68.31 -41.54
C ASP A 45 -11.67 -67.33 -40.97
N SER A 46 -12.92 -67.48 -41.43
CA SER A 46 -14.14 -66.80 -40.92
C SER A 46 -14.37 -66.89 -39.39
N THR A 47 -13.63 -67.75 -38.70
CA THR A 47 -13.60 -67.88 -37.24
C THR A 47 -12.77 -66.77 -36.59
N ILE A 48 -11.67 -66.34 -37.22
CA ILE A 48 -10.75 -65.31 -36.73
C ILE A 48 -11.41 -63.92 -36.82
N ALA A 49 -12.13 -63.63 -37.91
CA ALA A 49 -12.89 -62.39 -38.05
C ALA A 49 -13.98 -62.23 -36.96
N LYS A 50 -14.71 -63.30 -36.64
CA LYS A 50 -15.69 -63.31 -35.54
C LYS A 50 -15.03 -63.12 -34.18
N GLN A 51 -13.84 -63.70 -33.98
CA GLN A 51 -13.05 -63.48 -32.77
C GLN A 51 -12.62 -62.02 -32.64
N GLN A 52 -12.21 -61.36 -33.73
CA GLN A 52 -11.86 -59.94 -33.72
C GLN A 52 -13.05 -59.04 -33.38
N GLU A 53 -14.24 -59.33 -33.91
CA GLU A 53 -15.46 -58.58 -33.56
C GLU A 53 -15.83 -58.75 -32.08
N THR A 54 -15.81 -59.98 -31.57
CA THR A 54 -16.06 -60.21 -30.14
C THR A 54 -15.02 -59.53 -29.24
N PHE A 55 -13.76 -59.50 -29.67
CA PHE A 55 -12.70 -58.82 -28.91
C PHE A 55 -12.91 -57.30 -28.89
N LYS A 56 -13.30 -56.72 -30.02
CA LYS A 56 -13.65 -55.30 -30.14
C LYS A 56 -14.81 -54.91 -29.22
N GLU A 57 -15.84 -55.76 -29.15
CA GLU A 57 -16.98 -55.56 -28.24
C GLU A 57 -16.56 -55.63 -26.77
N ILE A 58 -15.60 -56.51 -26.43
CA ILE A 58 -15.04 -56.60 -25.09
C ILE A 58 -14.21 -55.34 -24.76
N GLU A 59 -13.41 -54.83 -25.69
CA GLU A 59 -12.66 -53.59 -25.49
C GLU A 59 -13.57 -52.38 -25.22
N ASP A 60 -14.65 -52.25 -25.99
CA ASP A 60 -15.62 -51.18 -25.81
C ASP A 60 -16.30 -51.27 -24.43
N LYS A 61 -16.65 -52.50 -24.00
CA LYS A 61 -17.17 -52.75 -22.65
C LYS A 61 -16.15 -52.42 -21.56
N LEU A 62 -14.87 -52.77 -21.73
CA LEU A 62 -13.81 -52.46 -20.76
C LEU A 62 -13.55 -50.95 -20.64
N ARG A 63 -13.69 -50.19 -21.74
CA ARG A 63 -13.59 -48.73 -21.73
C ARG A 63 -14.79 -48.07 -21.05
N ALA A 64 -15.97 -48.65 -21.18
CA ALA A 64 -17.20 -48.17 -20.55
C ALA A 64 -17.31 -48.47 -19.04
N LEU A 65 -16.44 -49.31 -18.49
CA LEU A 65 -16.43 -49.60 -17.05
C LEU A 65 -16.03 -48.37 -16.23
N PRO A 66 -16.70 -48.12 -15.10
CA PRO A 66 -16.34 -47.03 -14.20
C PRO A 66 -14.94 -47.26 -13.65
N ARG A 67 -14.02 -46.35 -13.96
CA ARG A 67 -12.67 -46.35 -13.40
C ARG A 67 -12.71 -45.78 -11.99
N MET A 68 -11.88 -46.30 -11.09
CA MET A 68 -11.76 -45.76 -9.74
C MET A 68 -11.21 -44.33 -9.79
N GLN A 69 -12.05 -43.35 -9.49
CA GLN A 69 -11.63 -41.96 -9.39
C GLN A 69 -10.97 -41.73 -8.03
N THR A 70 -9.65 -41.52 -8.02
CA THR A 70 -8.95 -41.04 -6.83
C THR A 70 -8.77 -39.53 -6.93
N LYS A 71 -8.94 -38.81 -5.82
CA LYS A 71 -8.69 -37.37 -5.76
C LYS A 71 -7.20 -37.03 -5.52
N PHE A 72 -6.33 -38.05 -5.57
CA PHE A 72 -4.92 -37.93 -5.22
C PHE A 72 -4.09 -37.21 -6.29
N ASP A 73 -4.26 -37.58 -7.57
CA ASP A 73 -3.54 -36.93 -8.68
C ASP A 73 -3.91 -35.45 -8.82
N ALA A 74 -5.19 -35.10 -8.58
CA ALA A 74 -5.66 -33.72 -8.60
C ALA A 74 -5.02 -32.85 -7.50
N LEU A 75 -4.64 -33.44 -6.36
CA LEU A 75 -3.97 -32.76 -5.26
C LEU A 75 -2.47 -32.53 -5.54
N SER A 76 -1.83 -33.43 -6.29
CA SER A 76 -0.43 -33.24 -6.70
C SER A 76 -0.27 -32.12 -7.73
N ASN A 77 -1.27 -31.92 -8.58
CA ASN A 77 -1.29 -30.90 -9.63
C ASN A 77 -1.93 -29.58 -9.19
N SER A 78 -2.52 -29.51 -7.99
CA SER A 78 -2.88 -28.23 -7.39
C SER A 78 -1.60 -27.53 -6.92
N THR A 79 -0.96 -26.79 -7.81
CA THR A 79 -0.04 -25.74 -7.42
C THR A 79 -0.87 -24.69 -6.67
N GLU A 80 -0.98 -24.85 -5.35
CA GLU A 80 -1.33 -23.75 -4.47
C GLU A 80 -0.22 -22.71 -4.61
N ALA A 81 -0.37 -21.81 -5.58
CA ALA A 81 0.31 -20.53 -5.56
C ALA A 81 -0.25 -19.75 -4.37
N LYS A 82 0.22 -20.10 -3.16
CA LYS A 82 0.20 -19.20 -2.02
C LYS A 82 1.18 -18.08 -2.34
N GLU A 83 0.75 -17.12 -3.16
CA GLU A 83 1.25 -15.77 -2.99
C GLU A 83 0.92 -15.41 -1.54
N ALA A 84 1.95 -15.28 -0.71
CA ALA A 84 1.81 -14.67 0.59
C ALA A 84 1.01 -13.36 0.42
N PRO A 85 0.07 -13.03 1.32
CA PRO A 85 -0.63 -11.77 1.21
C PRO A 85 0.42 -10.66 1.20
N LYS A 86 0.54 -9.96 0.05
CA LYS A 86 1.30 -8.71 0.00
C LYS A 86 0.65 -7.82 1.05
N VAL A 87 1.45 -7.37 2.01
CA VAL A 87 1.02 -6.35 2.95
C VAL A 87 0.87 -5.08 2.12
N GLU A 88 -0.34 -4.88 1.58
CA GLU A 88 -0.70 -3.71 0.81
C GLU A 88 -0.67 -2.50 1.74
N ASP A 89 0.04 -1.45 1.32
CA ASP A 89 0.11 -0.19 2.04
C ASP A 89 -1.32 0.32 2.29
N ALA A 90 -1.62 0.70 3.54
CA ALA A 90 -2.95 1.11 3.98
C ALA A 90 -3.58 2.25 3.15
N VAL A 91 -2.78 2.96 2.36
CA VAL A 91 -3.19 4.05 1.47
C VAL A 91 -3.89 3.52 0.20
N GLU A 92 -3.45 2.40 -0.39
CA GLU A 92 -4.07 1.84 -1.60
C GLU A 92 -5.46 1.24 -1.30
N ILE A 93 -5.58 0.56 -0.15
CA ILE A 93 -6.84 -0.03 0.33
C ILE A 93 -7.94 1.04 0.48
N LEU A 94 -7.58 2.25 0.93
CA LEU A 94 -8.52 3.36 1.10
C LEU A 94 -8.99 3.97 -0.23
N GLN A 95 -8.22 3.84 -1.31
CA GLN A 95 -8.58 4.37 -2.63
C GLN A 95 -9.57 3.46 -3.37
N MET A 96 -9.44 2.14 -3.20
CA MET A 96 -10.37 1.15 -3.79
C MET A 96 -11.76 1.22 -3.13
N ARG A 97 -11.80 1.41 -1.81
CA ARG A 97 -13.04 1.42 -1.00
C ARG A 97 -13.95 2.64 -1.25
N LYS A 98 -13.48 3.66 -1.96
CA LYS A 98 -14.26 4.87 -2.32
C LYS A 98 -15.13 4.69 -3.58
N LYS A 99 -14.91 3.66 -4.39
CA LYS A 99 -15.66 3.44 -5.65
C LYS A 99 -16.90 2.57 -5.50
N ASP A 100 -17.04 1.86 -4.38
CA ASP A 100 -18.18 0.97 -4.14
C ASP A 100 -19.30 1.71 -3.39
N LYS A 101 -20.45 1.92 -4.05
CA LYS A 101 -21.69 2.41 -3.40
C LYS A 101 -22.30 1.40 -2.40
N THR A 102 -21.61 0.29 -2.14
CA THR A 102 -21.94 -0.80 -1.24
C THR A 102 -20.96 -0.85 -0.05
N VAL A 103 -20.58 0.31 0.50
CA VAL A 103 -19.78 0.34 1.73
C VAL A 103 -20.58 -0.34 2.84
N LYS A 104 -20.19 -1.59 3.17
CA LYS A 104 -20.72 -2.32 4.32
C LYS A 104 -20.65 -1.38 5.53
N LYS A 105 -21.76 -1.26 6.28
CA LYS A 105 -21.79 -0.49 7.51
C LYS A 105 -20.58 -0.91 8.36
N PRO A 106 -19.77 0.04 8.88
CA PRO A 106 -18.57 -0.32 9.62
C PRO A 106 -18.96 -1.26 10.76
N SER A 107 -18.16 -2.31 10.96
CA SER A 107 -18.39 -3.28 12.03
C SER A 107 -18.45 -2.56 13.39
N VAL A 108 -19.21 -3.07 14.37
CA VAL A 108 -19.30 -2.46 15.72
C VAL A 108 -17.91 -2.28 16.33
N THR A 109 -17.01 -3.25 16.12
CA THR A 109 -15.61 -3.18 16.53
C THR A 109 -14.85 -2.09 15.78
N GLU A 110 -15.07 -1.95 14.48
CA GLU A 110 -14.45 -0.90 13.64
C GLU A 110 -14.91 0.49 14.08
N GLN A 111 -16.18 0.64 14.46
CA GLN A 111 -16.72 1.89 15.01
C GLN A 111 -16.11 2.25 16.36
N TRP A 112 -15.84 1.26 17.23
CA TRP A 112 -15.25 1.50 18.55
C TRP A 112 -13.81 2.03 18.49
N PHE A 113 -13.01 1.55 17.53
CA PHE A 113 -11.61 1.96 17.38
C PHE A 113 -11.41 3.12 16.38
N THR A 114 -12.43 3.49 15.62
CA THR A 114 -12.33 4.59 14.65
C THR A 114 -12.40 5.94 15.37
N LEU A 115 -11.31 6.71 15.31
CA LEU A 115 -11.29 8.09 15.79
C LEU A 115 -12.28 8.97 15.00
N PRO A 116 -12.94 9.94 15.66
CA PRO A 116 -13.78 10.90 14.98
C PRO A 116 -12.96 11.76 14.01
N LYS A 117 -13.63 12.30 12.99
CA LYS A 117 -13.07 13.31 12.09
C LYS A 117 -13.55 14.68 12.58
N PRO A 118 -12.77 15.40 13.40
CA PRO A 118 -13.18 16.69 13.92
C PRO A 118 -13.18 17.75 12.81
N GLU A 119 -14.04 18.75 12.96
CA GLU A 119 -13.98 19.95 12.14
C GLU A 119 -12.78 20.81 12.56
N LEU A 120 -12.08 21.40 11.58
CA LEU A 120 -10.86 22.15 11.83
C LEU A 120 -11.21 23.56 12.36
N THR A 121 -11.56 23.65 13.65
CA THR A 121 -11.80 24.94 14.31
C THR A 121 -10.55 25.81 14.32
N ARG A 122 -10.72 27.11 14.52
CA ARG A 122 -9.59 28.08 14.53
C ARG A 122 -8.59 27.79 15.65
N GLU A 123 -9.07 27.28 16.78
CA GLU A 123 -8.24 26.92 17.94
C GLU A 123 -7.45 25.65 17.66
N LEU A 124 -8.12 24.59 17.19
CA LEU A 124 -7.47 23.35 16.80
C LEU A 124 -6.41 23.57 15.74
N LYS A 125 -6.68 24.41 14.74
CA LYS A 125 -5.70 24.75 13.70
C LYS A 125 -4.42 25.36 14.29
N ARG A 126 -4.52 26.19 15.33
CA ARG A 126 -3.35 26.78 15.99
C ARG A 126 -2.56 25.74 16.77
N ASP A 127 -3.24 24.88 17.51
CA ASP A 127 -2.60 23.82 18.29
C ASP A 127 -1.92 22.78 17.38
N LEU A 128 -2.52 22.44 16.24
CA LEU A 128 -1.89 21.59 15.23
C LEU A 128 -0.65 22.26 14.62
N LEU A 129 -0.70 23.56 14.34
CA LEU A 129 0.49 24.30 13.88
C LEU A 129 1.59 24.32 14.95
N LEU A 130 1.20 24.46 16.21
CA LEU A 130 2.13 24.42 17.33
C LEU A 130 2.84 23.06 17.42
N LEU A 131 2.08 21.97 17.27
CA LEU A 131 2.63 20.61 17.29
C LEU A 131 3.57 20.37 16.10
N LYS A 132 3.21 20.86 14.91
CA LYS A 132 4.09 20.85 13.73
C LYS A 132 5.42 21.57 13.98
N HIS A 133 5.38 22.67 14.72
CA HIS A 133 6.54 23.52 15.02
C HIS A 133 7.16 23.23 16.41
N ARG A 134 6.84 22.08 17.02
CA ARG A 134 7.29 21.71 18.39
C ARG A 134 8.79 21.84 18.63
N ALA A 135 9.61 21.64 17.59
CA ALA A 135 11.06 21.73 17.66
C ALA A 135 11.61 23.15 17.91
N ALA A 136 10.81 24.20 17.70
CA ALA A 136 11.23 25.59 17.89
C ALA A 136 10.68 26.21 19.20
N LEU A 137 9.94 25.44 20.00
CA LEU A 137 9.28 25.96 21.20
C LEU A 137 10.23 26.12 22.38
N ASP A 138 10.98 25.07 22.69
CA ASP A 138 11.93 25.06 23.78
C ASP A 138 13.35 24.83 23.21
N PRO A 139 14.30 25.76 23.45
CA PRO A 139 15.67 25.62 22.95
C PRO A 139 16.42 24.41 23.53
N LYS A 140 15.94 23.82 24.63
CA LYS A 140 16.54 22.64 25.27
C LYS A 140 15.95 21.32 24.78
N ARG A 141 14.77 21.36 24.15
CA ARG A 141 14.09 20.14 23.67
C ARG A 141 14.31 19.94 22.19
N HIS A 142 15.16 18.95 21.87
CA HIS A 142 15.42 18.54 20.50
C HIS A 142 14.63 17.27 20.17
N TYR A 143 13.64 17.38 19.29
CA TYR A 143 12.86 16.25 18.81
C TYR A 143 13.54 15.58 17.62
N LYS A 144 13.23 14.29 17.42
CA LYS A 144 13.57 13.59 16.17
C LYS A 144 12.94 14.33 14.99
N LYS A 145 13.72 14.51 13.91
CA LYS A 145 13.26 15.18 12.69
C LYS A 145 12.17 14.33 12.03
N GLU A 146 10.99 14.89 11.93
CA GLU A 146 9.81 14.26 11.34
C GLU A 146 9.03 15.31 10.53
N LYS A 147 8.51 14.93 9.37
CA LYS A 147 7.62 15.78 8.57
C LYS A 147 6.19 15.58 9.04
N TRP A 148 5.88 16.12 10.21
CA TRP A 148 4.55 15.96 10.79
C TRP A 148 3.50 16.77 10.01
N THR A 149 2.44 16.10 9.56
CA THR A 149 1.23 16.69 8.97
C THR A 149 0.03 16.33 9.82
N ALA A 150 -0.94 17.22 9.93
CA ALA A 150 -2.15 16.94 10.70
C ALA A 150 -2.87 15.71 10.11
N PRO A 151 -3.15 14.68 10.93
CA PRO A 151 -3.87 13.49 10.46
C PRO A 151 -5.33 13.83 10.14
N GLU A 152 -5.96 13.03 9.28
CA GLU A 152 -7.37 13.23 8.91
C GLU A 152 -8.32 13.02 10.10
N ARG A 153 -8.03 12.02 10.94
CA ARG A 153 -8.82 11.67 12.11
C ARG A 153 -7.96 11.82 13.36
N PHE A 154 -8.47 12.55 14.33
CA PHE A 154 -7.80 12.76 15.60
C PHE A 154 -8.82 13.13 16.67
N ALA A 155 -8.45 12.95 17.92
CA ALA A 155 -9.20 13.43 19.08
C ALA A 155 -8.27 14.24 19.98
N VAL A 156 -8.83 15.25 20.64
CA VAL A 156 -8.12 15.99 21.68
C VAL A 156 -8.53 15.41 23.02
N GLY A 157 -7.54 15.00 23.81
CA GLY A 157 -7.74 14.45 25.15
C GLY A 157 -7.02 15.30 26.18
N THR A 158 -7.49 15.21 27.43
CA THR A 158 -6.81 15.79 28.59
C THR A 158 -6.21 14.66 29.42
N ILE A 159 -4.98 14.84 29.90
CA ILE A 159 -4.33 13.85 30.77
C ILE A 159 -5.02 13.86 32.13
N VAL A 160 -5.54 12.71 32.55
CA VAL A 160 -6.10 12.51 33.90
C VAL A 160 -4.97 12.00 34.79
N GLU A 161 -4.44 12.89 35.61
CA GLU A 161 -3.43 12.57 36.61
C GLU A 161 -4.04 11.64 37.67
N ASP A 162 -3.25 10.68 38.16
CA ASP A 162 -3.69 9.76 39.20
C ASP A 162 -3.68 10.43 40.59
N LYS A 163 -4.11 9.68 41.61
CA LYS A 163 -4.11 10.17 43.00
C LYS A 163 -2.85 9.77 43.76
N THR A 164 -1.83 9.23 43.10
CA THR A 164 -0.62 8.73 43.77
C THR A 164 0.46 9.81 43.81
N GLU A 165 0.58 10.64 42.77
CA GLU A 165 1.54 11.74 42.69
C GLU A 165 0.86 13.12 42.74
N PHE A 166 1.08 13.88 43.82
CA PHE A 166 0.42 15.18 44.01
C PHE A 166 1.26 16.41 43.63
N PHE A 167 2.59 16.33 43.74
CA PHE A 167 3.46 17.53 43.73
C PHE A 167 4.42 17.64 42.55
N SER A 168 4.65 16.55 41.80
CA SER A 168 5.66 16.53 40.74
C SER A 168 5.05 16.83 39.37
N SER A 169 4.23 15.91 38.87
CA SER A 169 3.66 15.95 37.52
C SER A 169 2.36 16.74 37.43
N ARG A 170 1.73 17.01 38.58
CA ARG A 170 0.38 17.55 38.68
C ARG A 170 0.31 19.06 38.46
N LEU A 171 -0.52 19.48 37.52
CA LEU A 171 -0.83 20.89 37.31
C LEU A 171 -1.91 21.38 38.28
N THR A 172 -1.68 22.55 38.90
CA THR A 172 -2.71 23.23 39.69
C THR A 172 -3.85 23.71 38.81
N ASN A 173 -5.05 23.90 39.38
CA ASN A 173 -6.23 24.35 38.62
C ASN A 173 -6.00 25.67 37.86
N LYS A 174 -5.15 26.55 38.40
CA LYS A 174 -4.80 27.83 37.76
C LYS A 174 -3.93 27.67 36.52
N GLN A 175 -3.06 26.66 36.51
CA GLN A 175 -2.15 26.35 35.41
C GLN A 175 -2.83 25.54 34.31
N ARG A 176 -3.89 24.79 34.63
CA ARG A 176 -4.69 24.06 33.64
C ARG A 176 -5.39 25.05 32.71
N LYS A 177 -5.22 24.86 31.40
CA LYS A 177 -5.85 25.63 30.32
C LYS A 177 -6.53 24.68 29.35
N GLU A 178 -7.48 25.21 28.59
CA GLU A 178 -8.27 24.44 27.64
C GLU A 178 -7.47 24.03 26.40
N THR A 179 -6.51 24.86 25.98
CA THR A 179 -5.71 24.67 24.75
C THR A 179 -4.22 24.57 25.04
N ILE A 180 -3.49 23.93 24.13
CA ILE A 180 -2.02 23.82 24.23
C ILE A 180 -1.40 25.22 24.08
N MET A 181 -1.91 26.01 23.13
CA MET A 181 -1.50 27.41 22.97
C MET A 181 -1.76 28.25 24.22
N GLY A 182 -2.93 28.07 24.86
CA GLY A 182 -3.25 28.79 26.10
C GLY A 182 -2.28 28.48 27.24
N THR A 183 -1.85 27.22 27.34
CA THR A 183 -0.81 26.81 28.30
C THR A 183 0.53 27.46 27.98
N LEU A 184 0.94 27.46 26.72
CA LEU A 184 2.20 28.07 26.28
C LEU A 184 2.23 29.58 26.53
N MET A 185 1.14 30.29 26.26
CA MET A 185 1.05 31.74 26.49
C MET A 185 1.07 32.10 27.98
N ALA A 186 0.66 31.19 28.85
CA ALA A 186 0.70 31.39 30.30
C ALA A 186 2.10 31.18 30.91
N ASP A 187 3.05 30.62 30.15
CA ASP A 187 4.42 30.40 30.61
C ASP A 187 5.32 31.61 30.30
N ASP A 188 5.68 32.34 31.35
CA ASP A 188 6.49 33.56 31.26
C ASP A 188 7.90 33.31 30.70
N ASP A 189 8.51 32.16 30.97
CA ASP A 189 9.88 31.91 30.55
C ASP A 189 9.95 31.61 29.04
N THR A 190 8.95 30.89 28.52
CA THR A 190 8.81 30.70 27.07
C THR A 190 8.53 32.03 26.37
N ASN A 191 7.68 32.89 26.94
CA ASN A 191 7.38 34.22 26.41
C ASN A 191 8.63 35.11 26.33
N LYS A 192 9.46 35.13 27.38
CA LYS A 192 10.75 35.86 27.38
C LYS A 192 11.67 35.34 26.28
N TYR A 193 11.78 34.01 26.14
CA TYR A 193 12.59 33.38 25.11
C TYR A 193 12.11 33.76 23.70
N PHE A 194 10.80 33.61 23.43
CA PHE A 194 10.22 33.93 22.13
C PHE A 194 10.39 35.41 21.80
N LYS A 195 10.15 36.32 22.75
CA LYS A 195 10.35 37.75 22.54
C LYS A 195 11.79 38.06 22.15
N ARG A 196 12.77 37.56 22.92
CA ARG A 196 14.20 37.76 22.64
C ARG A 196 14.62 37.17 21.29
N LYS A 197 14.21 35.93 20.98
CA LYS A 197 14.58 35.28 19.72
C LYS A 197 13.90 35.94 18.53
N TYR A 198 12.66 36.38 18.69
CA TYR A 198 11.93 37.12 17.68
C TYR A 198 12.63 38.44 17.34
N THR A 199 13.03 39.25 18.33
CA THR A 199 13.73 40.52 18.08
C THR A 199 15.05 40.28 17.36
N GLU A 200 15.85 39.30 17.78
CA GLU A 200 17.10 38.94 17.12
C GLU A 200 16.88 38.52 15.65
N VAL A 201 15.85 37.70 15.39
CA VAL A 201 15.50 37.29 14.02
C VAL A 201 15.01 38.48 13.20
N GLN A 202 14.24 39.39 13.78
CA GLN A 202 13.76 40.59 13.10
C GLN A 202 14.89 41.56 12.76
N GLU A 203 15.83 41.78 13.68
CA GLU A 203 17.03 42.58 13.44
C GLU A 203 17.87 41.98 12.31
N LYS A 204 18.14 40.67 12.38
CA LYS A 204 18.88 39.96 11.34
C LYS A 204 18.18 40.04 9.98
N LYS A 205 16.85 39.88 9.95
CA LYS A 205 16.06 39.99 8.72
C LYS A 205 16.01 41.43 8.21
N THR A 206 15.96 42.43 9.08
CA THR A 206 15.83 43.85 8.70
C THR A 206 17.17 44.48 8.32
N SER A 207 18.28 43.87 8.75
CA SER A 207 19.64 44.30 8.37
C SER A 207 19.79 44.40 6.84
N GLY A 208 20.41 45.49 6.38
CA GLY A 208 20.68 45.76 4.96
C GLY A 208 19.45 46.06 4.08
N ARG A 209 18.23 46.04 4.61
CA ARG A 209 17.02 46.38 3.84
C ARG A 209 16.85 47.89 3.66
N LYS A 210 15.67 48.31 3.19
CA LYS A 210 15.28 49.71 2.93
C LYS A 210 15.61 50.67 4.09
N GLY A 211 15.46 50.25 5.35
CA GLY A 211 15.81 51.09 6.51
C GLY A 211 17.29 51.48 6.55
N HIS A 212 18.18 50.54 6.22
CA HIS A 212 19.62 50.81 6.09
C HIS A 212 19.90 51.74 4.90
N TYR A 213 19.32 51.43 3.73
CA TYR A 213 19.49 52.24 2.52
C TYR A 213 19.06 53.70 2.74
N ARG A 214 17.88 53.94 3.34
CA ARG A 214 17.38 55.29 3.64
C ARG A 214 18.34 56.06 4.55
N LYS A 215 18.85 55.42 5.61
CA LYS A 215 19.85 56.03 6.52
C LYS A 215 21.14 56.42 5.79
N VAL A 216 21.62 55.60 4.85
CA VAL A 216 22.82 55.93 4.05
C VAL A 216 22.54 57.11 3.13
N THR A 217 21.40 57.12 2.45
CA THR A 217 21.01 58.22 1.55
C THR A 217 20.83 59.54 2.32
N GLU A 218 20.19 59.50 3.49
CA GLU A 218 20.04 60.68 4.36
C GLU A 218 21.40 61.22 4.82
N LYS A 219 22.35 60.36 5.18
CA LYS A 219 23.73 60.77 5.50
C LYS A 219 24.42 61.44 4.32
N ARG A 220 24.25 60.91 3.10
CA ARG A 220 24.80 61.52 1.87
C ARG A 220 24.19 62.88 1.56
N ARG A 221 22.89 63.07 1.83
CA ARG A 221 22.19 64.35 1.59
C ARG A 221 22.53 65.43 2.62
N ARG A 222 23.14 65.05 3.75
CA ARG A 222 23.50 65.96 4.84
C ARG A 222 24.90 66.55 4.69
N ILE A 223 25.72 65.97 3.81
CA ILE A 223 26.99 66.52 3.33
C ILE A 223 26.66 67.50 2.21
#